data_AF-A0A5C6LCL2-F1
#
_entry.id   AF-A0A5C6LCL2-F1
#
_cell.length_a   1.000
_cell.length_b   1.000
_cell.length_c   1.000
_cell.angle_alpha   90.00
_cell.angle_beta   90.00
_cell.angle_gamma   90.00
#
_symmetry.space_group_name_H-M   'P 1'
#
loop_
_entity.id
_entity.type
_entity.pdbx_description
1 polymer ?
#
loop_
_entity_poly.entity_id
_entity_poly.type
_entity_poly.pdbx_seq_one_letter_code
_entity_poly.pdbx_strand_id
1 'polypeptide(L)' 'MLSAILAKVTNIEKLLAPAVHNLPDSEILDSKGVRLLTKMSDRTLLRRRNDGTLPFHRDKGKIYYRRT' A
#
# COMPACT_ATOMS: atom_id res chain seq x y z
N MET A 1 26.62 13.09 -25.20
CA MET A 1 26.39 11.89 -24.35
C MET A 1 25.46 12.20 -23.18
N LEU A 2 25.73 13.22 -22.37
CA LEU A 2 24.89 13.63 -21.23
C LEU A 2 23.43 13.98 -21.63
N SER A 3 23.26 14.66 -22.77
CA SER A 3 21.94 15.02 -23.31
C SER A 3 21.05 13.82 -23.63
N ALA A 4 21.64 12.73 -24.14
CA ALA A 4 20.91 11.50 -24.43
C ALA A 4 20.50 10.75 -23.15
N ILE A 5 21.32 10.82 -22.10
CA ILE A 5 21.00 10.26 -20.78
C ILE A 5 19.84 11.06 -20.15
N LEU A 6 19.90 12.39 -20.19
CA LEU A 6 18.83 13.25 -19.68
C LEU A 6 17.49 13.00 -20.39
N ALA A 7 17.52 12.84 -21.71
CA ALA A 7 16.34 12.52 -22.51
C ALA A 7 15.75 11.15 -22.18
N LYS A 8 16.59 10.16 -21.83
CA LYS A 8 16.13 8.84 -21.39
C LYS A 8 15.50 8.89 -20.00
N VAL A 9 16.10 9.61 -19.04
CA VAL A 9 15.53 9.78 -17.68
C VAL A 9 14.17 10.45 -17.74
N THR A 10 14.05 11.55 -18.50
CA THR A 10 12.77 12.27 -18.65
C THR A 10 11.70 11.44 -19.36
N ASN A 11 12.06 10.61 -20.34
CA ASN A 11 11.10 9.67 -20.95
C ASN A 11 10.66 8.58 -19.97
N ILE A 12 11.56 8.05 -19.14
CA ILE A 12 11.21 7.10 -18.09
C ILE A 12 10.25 7.74 -17.09
N GLU A 13 10.52 8.95 -16.61
CA GLU A 13 9.63 9.69 -15.70
C GLU A 13 8.23 9.89 -16.29
N LYS A 14 8.13 10.23 -17.58
CA LYS A 14 6.84 10.36 -18.28
C LYS A 14 6.08 9.05 -18.39
N LEU A 15 6.77 7.93 -18.58
CA LEU A 15 6.16 6.60 -18.63
C LEU A 15 5.72 6.12 -17.24
N LEU A 16 6.41 6.52 -16.17
CA LEU A 16 6.04 6.18 -14.80
C LEU A 16 4.97 7.10 -14.21
N ALA A 17 4.88 8.38 -14.61
CA ALA A 17 3.90 9.33 -14.08
C ALA A 17 2.45 8.82 -14.01
N PRO A 18 1.86 8.21 -15.07
CA PRO A 18 0.49 7.68 -15.01
C PRO A 18 0.36 6.38 -14.18
N ALA A 19 1.45 5.64 -13.96
CA ALA A 19 1.46 4.47 -13.08
C ALA A 19 1.54 4.85 -11.60
N VAL A 20 2.17 5.98 -11.28
CA VAL A 20 2.31 6.48 -9.91
C VAL A 20 1.04 7.21 -9.45
N HIS A 21 0.34 7.94 -10.32
CA HIS A 21 -0.89 8.68 -9.97
C HIS A 21 -2.12 7.79 -9.70
N ASN A 22 -2.04 6.49 -9.97
CA ASN A 22 -3.09 5.51 -9.64
C ASN A 22 -2.76 4.64 -8.42
N LEU A 23 -1.60 4.85 -7.79
CA LEU A 23 -1.40 4.40 -6.43
C LEU A 23 -2.03 5.46 -5.54
N PRO A 24 -3.15 5.20 -4.83
CA PRO A 24 -3.37 5.98 -3.63
C PRO A 24 -2.10 5.84 -2.80
N ASP A 25 -1.74 6.90 -2.07
CA ASP A 25 -0.83 6.86 -0.93
C ASP A 25 -1.45 5.98 0.18
N SER A 26 -1.88 4.77 -0.17
CA SER A 26 -2.47 3.80 0.71
C SER A 26 -1.32 3.27 1.53
N GLU A 27 -1.01 4.05 2.56
CA GLU A 27 -0.10 3.70 3.60
C GLU A 27 -0.42 2.27 4.04
N ILE A 28 0.57 1.41 3.88
CA ILE A 28 0.46 0.02 4.29
C ILE A 28 0.58 0.00 5.81
N LEU A 29 -0.49 -0.41 6.48
CA LEU A 29 -0.58 -0.42 7.92
C LEU A 29 -0.33 -1.83 8.45
N ASP A 30 0.38 -1.94 9.57
CA ASP A 30 0.40 -3.15 10.37
C ASP A 30 -0.85 -3.22 11.27
N SER A 31 -1.05 -4.35 11.97
CA SER A 31 -2.17 -4.47 12.92
C SER A 31 -2.18 -3.36 13.97
N LYS A 32 -1.01 -2.87 14.40
CA LYS A 32 -0.92 -1.78 15.38
C LYS A 32 -1.48 -0.47 14.82
N GLY A 33 -1.09 -0.09 13.61
CA GLY A 33 -1.62 1.08 12.91
C GLY A 33 -3.13 1.00 12.75
N VAL A 34 -3.65 -0.16 12.33
CA VAL A 34 -5.10 -0.35 12.19
C VAL A 34 -5.83 -0.21 13.52
N ARG A 35 -5.30 -0.78 14.62
CA ARG A 35 -5.90 -0.61 15.96
C ARG A 35 -5.96 0.85 16.38
N LEU A 36 -4.89 1.61 16.14
CA LEU A 36 -4.83 3.03 16.53
C LEU A 36 -5.86 3.88 15.77
N LEU A 37 -6.05 3.60 14.48
CA LEU A 37 -6.98 4.31 13.61
C LEU A 37 -8.44 3.91 13.85
N THR A 38 -8.73 2.61 13.85
CA THR A 38 -10.11 2.09 13.87
C THR A 38 -10.66 1.87 15.27
N LYS A 39 -9.80 1.89 16.29
CA LYS A 39 -10.10 1.48 17.68
C LYS A 39 -10.62 0.04 17.81
N MET A 40 -10.39 -0.80 16.80
CA MET A 40 -10.74 -2.22 16.89
C MET A 40 -9.76 -2.97 17.79
N SER A 41 -10.26 -4.01 18.48
CA SER A 41 -9.43 -4.98 19.20
C SER A 41 -8.83 -6.02 18.24
N ASP A 42 -7.77 -6.71 18.67
CA ASP A 42 -7.17 -7.80 17.89
C ASP A 42 -8.17 -8.91 17.57
N ARG A 43 -9.08 -9.23 18.51
CA ARG A 43 -10.16 -10.21 18.29
C ARG A 43 -11.09 -9.78 17.16
N THR A 44 -11.45 -8.50 17.09
CA THR A 44 -12.29 -7.97 16.01
C THR A 44 -11.56 -7.96 14.68
N LEU A 45 -10.28 -7.58 14.65
CA LEU A 45 -9.47 -7.63 13.42
C LEU A 45 -9.36 -9.06 12.89
N LEU A 46 -9.08 -10.03 13.76
CA LEU A 46 -9.02 -11.45 13.40
C LEU A 46 -10.35 -11.95 12.84
N ARG A 47 -11.47 -11.62 13.50
CA ARG A 47 -12.80 -12.00 13.04
C ARG A 47 -13.09 -11.44 11.65
N ARG A 48 -12.87 -10.14 11.44
CA ARG A 48 -13.12 -9.46 10.16
C ARG A 48 -12.22 -9.95 9.03
N ARG A 49 -11.01 -10.40 9.38
CA ARG A 49 -10.11 -11.04 8.43
C ARG A 49 -10.67 -12.41 7.99
N ASN A 50 -11.17 -13.18 8.95
CA ASN A 50 -11.69 -14.53 8.70
C ASN A 50 -13.04 -14.52 7.98
N ASP A 51 -13.89 -13.52 8.23
CA ASP A 51 -15.18 -13.35 7.54
C ASP A 51 -15.08 -12.61 6.20
N GLY A 52 -13.87 -12.15 5.83
CA GLY A 52 -13.59 -11.49 4.55
C GLY A 52 -13.99 -10.02 4.48
N THR A 53 -14.52 -9.42 5.56
CA THR A 53 -14.96 -8.01 5.56
C THR A 53 -13.82 -7.02 5.70
N LEU A 54 -12.61 -7.47 6.08
CA LEU A 54 -11.42 -6.63 6.19
C LEU A 54 -10.34 -7.08 5.20
N PRO A 55 -10.12 -6.32 4.10
CA PRO A 55 -9.08 -6.62 3.12
C PRO A 55 -7.68 -6.56 3.73
N PHE A 56 -6.84 -7.54 3.41
CA PHE A 56 -5.48 -7.61 3.90
C PHE A 56 -4.55 -8.26 2.86
N HIS A 57 -3.26 -7.96 2.99
CA HIS A 57 -2.18 -8.60 2.27
C HIS A 57 -1.30 -9.39 3.26
N ARG A 58 -0.79 -10.55 2.85
CA ARG A 58 0.12 -11.36 3.66
C ARG A 58 1.44 -11.51 2.94
N ASP A 59 2.52 -11.07 3.58
CA ASP A 59 3.88 -11.24 3.09
C ASP A 59 4.76 -11.85 4.19
N LYS A 60 5.41 -12.98 3.88
CA LYS A 60 6.32 -13.72 4.79
C LYS A 60 5.76 -13.92 6.21
N GLY A 61 4.46 -14.19 6.32
CA GLY A 61 3.77 -14.39 7.59
C GLY A 61 3.30 -13.11 8.29
N LYS A 62 3.74 -11.93 7.86
CA LYS A 62 3.27 -10.63 8.34
C LYS A 62 2.03 -10.18 7.56
N ILE A 63 1.13 -9.52 8.28
CA ILE A 63 -0.16 -9.06 7.75
C ILE A 63 -0.15 -7.55 7.66
N TYR A 64 -0.64 -7.09 6.53
CA TYR A 64 -0.66 -5.71 6.13
C TYR A 64 -2.06 -5.33 5.68
N TYR A 65 -2.48 -4.12 6.02
CA TYR A 65 -3.78 -3.58 5.66
C TYR A 65 -3.60 -2.36 4.79
N ARG A 66 -4.55 -2.15 3.88
CA ARG A 66 -4.60 -0.96 3.07
C ARG A 66 -5.42 0.09 3.79
N ARG A 67 -4.89 1.30 3.97
CA ARG A 67 -5.71 2.46 4.31
C ARG A 67 -6.57 2.79 3.08
N THR A 68 -7.88 2.58 3.19
CA THR A 68 -8.89 3.10 2.26
C THR A 68 -9.17 4.56 2.53
#